data_AF-A0A8S3J0P2-F1
#
_entry.id   AF-A0A8S3J0P2-F1
#
_cell.length_a   1.000
_cell.length_b   1.000
_cell.length_c   1.000
_cell.angle_alpha   90.00
_cell.angle_beta   90.00
_cell.angle_gamma   90.00
#
_symmetry.space_group_name_H-M   'P 1'
#
loop_
_entity.id
_entity.type
_entity.pdbx_description
1 polymer ?
#
loop_
_entity_poly.entity_id
_entity_poly.type
_entity_poly.pdbx_seq_one_letter_code
_entity_poly.pdbx_strand_id
1 'polypeptide(L)' 'MKCIALGFAGYWQSRRNRFDLLVTILGIGWIVLNFISISKVELQEFSNTFGFTVIILRFFTIAGKH' A
#
# COMPACT_ATOMS: atom_id res chain seq x y z
N MET A 1 7.46 -10.10 -7.93
CA MET A 1 7.68 -11.53 -8.20
C MET A 1 6.42 -12.28 -8.65
N LYS A 2 5.30 -12.22 -7.91
CA LYS A 2 4.06 -12.95 -8.27
C LYS A 2 3.37 -12.47 -9.57
N CYS A 3 3.38 -11.17 -9.89
CA CYS A 3 2.81 -10.65 -11.15
C CYS A 3 3.52 -11.21 -12.40
N ILE A 4 4.83 -11.42 -12.30
CA ILE A 4 5.68 -11.93 -13.39
C ILE A 4 5.49 -13.44 -13.53
N ALA A 5 5.29 -14.14 -12.41
CA ALA A 5 5.09 -15.60 -12.40
C ALA A 5 3.69 -16.05 -12.88
N LEU A 6 2.64 -15.25 -12.65
CA LEU A 6 1.24 -15.61 -12.98
C LEU A 6 0.70 -14.91 -14.23
N GLY A 7 1.43 -13.94 -14.79
CA GLY A 7 0.91 -12.99 -15.77
C GLY A 7 -0.10 -12.00 -15.17
N PHE A 8 -0.30 -10.86 -15.85
CA PHE A 8 -1.15 -9.76 -15.34
C PHE A 8 -2.62 -10.19 -15.12
N ALA A 9 -3.15 -11.04 -16.00
CA ALA A 9 -4.50 -11.59 -15.90
C ALA A 9 -4.65 -12.60 -14.74
N GLY A 10 -3.68 -13.51 -14.57
CA GLY A 10 -3.69 -14.49 -13.47
C GLY A 10 -3.48 -13.86 -12.10
N TYR A 11 -2.69 -12.79 -12.03
CA TYR A 11 -2.52 -11.99 -10.82
C TYR A 11 -3.83 -11.29 -10.40
N TRP A 12 -4.60 -10.78 -11.36
CA TRP A 12 -5.85 -10.05 -11.07
C TRP A 12 -7.03 -10.94 -10.67
N GLN A 13 -6.97 -12.25 -10.94
CA GLN A 13 -8.07 -13.18 -10.64
C GLN A 13 -8.24 -13.44 -9.13
N SER A 14 -7.15 -13.37 -8.35
CA SER A 14 -7.21 -13.58 -6.90
C SER A 14 -7.56 -12.28 -6.15
N ARG A 15 -8.72 -12.27 -5.49
CA ARG A 15 -9.21 -11.11 -4.70
C ARG A 15 -8.20 -10.62 -3.66
N ARG A 16 -7.52 -11.55 -2.98
CA ARG A 16 -6.50 -11.27 -1.95
C ARG A 16 -5.28 -10.58 -2.53
N ASN A 17 -4.90 -10.98 -3.74
CA ASN A 17 -3.73 -10.48 -4.42
C ASN A 17 -3.95 -9.09 -5.05
N ARG A 18 -5.21 -8.77 -5.41
CA ARG A 18 -5.63 -7.39 -5.72
C ARG A 18 -5.56 -6.48 -4.50
N PHE A 19 -5.99 -6.95 -3.34
CA PHE A 19 -5.94 -6.16 -2.10
C PHE A 19 -4.48 -5.90 -1.65
N ASP A 20 -3.63 -6.92 -1.73
CA ASP A 20 -2.18 -6.80 -1.49
C ASP A 20 -1.51 -5.78 -2.43
N LEU A 21 -1.90 -5.79 -3.72
CA LEU A 21 -1.43 -4.81 -4.71
C LEU A 21 -1.91 -3.38 -4.37
N LEU A 22 -3.18 -3.21 -4.00
CA LEU A 22 -3.72 -1.90 -3.61
C LEU A 22 -2.97 -1.32 -2.40
N VAL A 23 -2.76 -2.12 -1.35
CA VAL A 23 -1.99 -1.70 -0.16
C VAL A 23 -0.55 -1.34 -0.53
N THR A 24 0.05 -2.07 -1.48
CA THR A 24 1.39 -1.77 -1.98
C THR A 24 1.44 -0.44 -2.75
N ILE A 25 0.46 -0.17 -3.63
CA ILE A 25 0.35 1.11 -4.36
C ILE A 25 0.14 2.27 -3.39
N LEU A 26 -0.75 2.11 -2.39
CA LEU A 26 -0.98 3.13 -1.36
C LEU A 26 0.28 3.41 -0.54
N GLY A 27 1.07 2.38 -0.22
CA GLY A 27 2.35 2.55 0.48
C GLY A 27 3.41 3.28 -0.34
N ILE A 28 3.49 3.04 -1.64
CA ILE A 28 4.38 3.80 -2.53
C ILE A 28 3.91 5.26 -2.62
N GLY A 29 2.60 5.49 -2.74
CA GLY A 29 2.01 6.83 -2.72
C GLY A 29 2.32 7.58 -1.42
N TRP A 30 2.25 6.89 -0.27
CA TRP A 30 2.64 7.45 1.01
C TRP A 30 4.11 7.84 1.06
N ILE A 31 5.03 7.01 0.55
CA ILE A 31 6.47 7.33 0.53
C ILE A 31 6.72 8.63 -0.26
N VAL A 32 6.13 8.76 -1.45
CA VAL A 32 6.24 9.98 -2.26
C VAL A 32 5.67 11.19 -1.52
N LEU A 33 4.49 11.03 -0.92
CA LEU A 33 3.86 12.08 -0.12
C LEU A 33 4.72 12.47 1.10
N ASN A 34 5.38 11.51 1.74
CA ASN A 34 6.26 11.73 2.89
C ASN A 34 7.48 12.57 2.48
N PHE A 35 8.10 12.26 1.33
CA PHE A 35 9.19 13.07 0.78
C PHE A 35 8.77 14.51 0.47
N ILE A 36 7.57 14.72 -0.07
CA ILE A 36 7.03 16.07 -0.35
C ILE A 36 6.70 16.81 0.95
N SER A 37 6.20 16.08 1.94
CA SER A 37 5.76 16.58 3.24
C SER A 37 6.92 17.09 4.11
N ILE A 38 8.14 16.55 3.93
CA ILE A 38 9.36 17.06 4.60
C ILE A 38 9.56 18.57 4.37
N SER A 39 9.14 19.11 3.22
CA SER A 39 9.25 20.54 2.92
C SER A 39 8.03 21.37 3.34
N LYS A 40 6.93 20.75 3.81
CA LYS A 40 5.66 21.43 4.10
C LYS A 40 5.03 20.89 5.39
N VAL A 41 5.15 21.68 6.46
CA VAL A 41 4.65 21.35 7.82
C VAL A 41 3.17 20.97 7.83
N GLU A 42 2.32 21.65 7.03
CA GLU A 42 0.87 21.35 6.96
C GLU A 42 0.57 19.95 6.39
N LEU A 43 1.44 19.41 5.54
CA LEU A 43 1.26 18.08 4.96
C LEU A 43 1.82 16.98 5.86
N GLN A 44 2.47 17.33 6.97
CA GLN A 44 3.15 16.38 7.86
C GLN A 44 2.16 15.56 8.66
N GLU A 45 1.14 16.21 9.24
CA GLU A 45 0.08 15.51 9.97
C GLU A 45 -0.73 14.60 9.05
N PHE A 46 -1.05 15.07 7.84
CA PHE A 46 -1.76 14.28 6.84
C PHE A 46 -0.93 13.08 6.37
N SER A 47 0.36 13.27 6.07
CA SER A 47 1.26 12.18 5.69
C SER A 47 1.42 11.16 6.82
N ASN A 48 1.50 11.61 8.07
CA ASN A 48 1.64 10.71 9.21
C ASN A 48 0.39 9.86 9.44
N THR A 49 -0.79 10.48 9.38
CA THR A 49 -2.09 9.78 9.47
C THR A 49 -2.28 8.80 8.32
N PHE A 50 -1.95 9.20 7.10
CA PHE A 50 -2.03 8.34 5.91
C PHE A 50 -1.07 7.14 6.02
N GLY A 51 0.15 7.36 6.51
CA GLY A 51 1.13 6.30 6.76
C GLY A 51 0.63 5.28 7.79
N PHE A 52 0.06 5.75 8.90
CA PHE A 52 -0.54 4.89 9.91
C PHE A 52 -1.66 4.01 9.33
N THR A 53 -2.55 4.59 8.53
CA THR A 53 -3.61 3.82 7.84
C THR A 53 -3.04 2.75 6.91
N VAL A 54 -2.01 3.05 6.12
CA VAL A 54 -1.36 2.06 5.24
C VAL A 54 -0.75 0.90 6.02
N ILE A 55 -0.12 1.18 7.15
CA ILE A 55 0.48 0.14 8.01
C ILE A 55 -0.60 -0.78 8.58
N ILE A 56 -1.72 -0.23 9.06
CA ILE A 56 -2.85 -1.02 9.54
C ILE A 56 -3.44 -1.88 8.41
N LEU A 57 -3.64 -1.32 7.22
CA LEU A 57 -4.14 -2.08 6.06
C LEU A 57 -3.22 -3.24 5.70
N ARG A 58 -1.89 -3.03 5.79
CA ARG A 58 -0.91 -4.12 5.62
C ARG A 58 -1.03 -5.18 6.72
N PHE A 59 -1.29 -4.79 7.96
CA PHE A 59 -1.52 -5.76 9.03
C PHE A 59 -2.76 -6.64 8.74
N PHE A 60 -3.85 -6.04 8.24
CA PHE A 60 -5.04 -6.79 7.82
C PHE A 60 -4.79 -7.70 6.61
N THR A 61 -3.90 -7.33 5.67
CA THR A 61 -3.51 -8.25 4.58
C THR A 61 -2.84 -9.53 5.10
N ILE A 62 -2.15 -9.47 6.24
CA ILE A 62 -1.48 -10.63 6.86
C ILE A 62 -2.50 -11.49 7.61
N ALA A 63 -3.50 -10.89 8.26
CA ALA A 63 -4.54 -11.61 9.00
C ALA A 63 -5.38 -12.54 8.10
N GLY A 64 -5.66 -12.14 6.85
CA GLY A 64 -6.41 -12.97 5.87
C GLY A 64 -5.61 -14.13 5.25
N LYS A 65 -4.43 -14.44 5.79
CA LYS A 65 -3.51 -15.49 5.31
C LYS A 65 -3.58 -16.77 6.16
N HIS A 66 -4.29 -16.73 7.30
CA HIS A 66 -4.61 -17.88 8.15
C HIS A 66 -6.01 -18.42 7.86
#